data_AF-A0A0B6YBY6-F1
#
_entry.id   AF-A0A0B6YBY6-F1
#
_cell.length_a   1.000
_cell.length_b   1.000
_cell.length_c   1.000
_cell.angle_alpha   90.00
_cell.angle_beta   90.00
_cell.angle_gamma   90.00
#
_symmetry.space_group_name_H-M   'P 1'
#
loop_
_entity.id
_entity.type
_entity.pdbx_description
1 polymer ?
#
loop_
_entity_poly.entity_id
_entity_poly.type
_entity_poly.pdbx_seq_one_letter_code
_entity_poly.pdbx_strand_id
1 'polypeptide(L)'
;DRSSSSFTMVISCWQRDVLMCQHENGSVSIRVRRRNNAVTTPAPEGHGAFDDTPTQLSMEVAYDLRCQSDPLRVTRHNKLYGAALCPVSEKMIALIMSDSRLMFWELTGVQPTGHEHSVLSPLLSPGWDGKRPDNTADVLFPLNSSIPHPQLALADIIGTSQTSEYGPTGTPVQLKFLLTGLTSGISSHVAVIKMCPPLTNRNIDTYQPIMALGTHSGCIQIVNVDSGQ
;
A
#
# COMPACT_ATOMS: atom_id res chain seq x y z
N ASP A 1 8.07 24.80 -2.15
CA ASP A 1 7.81 23.81 -1.09
C ASP A 1 6.35 23.80 -0.66
N ARG A 2 5.57 22.82 -1.14
CA ARG A 2 4.25 22.53 -0.57
C ARG A 2 4.47 21.62 0.64
N SER A 3 4.22 22.11 1.85
CA SER A 3 4.29 21.28 3.06
C SER A 3 3.34 20.09 2.94
N SER A 4 3.88 18.89 2.74
CA SER A 4 3.08 17.66 2.82
C SER A 4 2.49 17.53 4.22
N SER A 5 1.22 17.15 4.34
CA SER A 5 0.58 16.91 5.64
C SER A 5 1.33 15.83 6.43
N SER A 6 1.57 16.08 7.72
CA SER A 6 2.26 15.16 8.62
C SER A 6 1.55 13.81 8.75
N PHE A 7 2.31 12.77 9.08
CA PHE A 7 1.73 11.45 9.37
C PHE A 7 1.16 11.41 10.78
N THR A 8 -0.04 10.86 10.92
CA THR A 8 -0.63 10.50 12.21
C THR A 8 -0.37 9.03 12.55
N MET A 9 -0.25 8.18 11.54
CA MET A 9 -0.01 6.75 11.71
C MET A 9 0.80 6.20 10.54
N VAL A 10 1.72 5.28 10.82
CA VAL A 10 2.48 4.52 9.82
C VAL A 10 2.32 3.04 10.13
N ILE A 11 1.84 2.28 9.16
CA ILE A 11 1.60 0.85 9.26
C ILE A 11 2.54 0.16 8.28
N SER A 12 3.39 -0.75 8.79
CA SER A 12 4.21 -1.62 7.95
C SER A 12 3.35 -2.74 7.37
N CYS A 13 3.43 -2.91 6.06
CA CYS A 13 2.92 -4.09 5.38
C CYS A 13 3.90 -5.25 5.57
N TRP A 14 3.41 -6.47 5.77
CA TRP A 14 4.23 -7.69 5.76
C TRP A 14 4.48 -8.19 4.34
N GLN A 15 3.58 -7.88 3.42
CA GLN A 15 3.75 -8.10 2.00
C GLN A 15 4.54 -6.95 1.41
N ARG A 16 5.74 -7.27 0.92
CA ARG A 16 6.67 -6.32 0.30
C ARG A 16 7.19 -5.28 1.31
N ASP A 17 8.31 -4.63 0.97
CA ASP A 17 8.87 -3.55 1.77
C ASP A 17 8.05 -2.26 1.56
N VAL A 18 6.86 -2.19 2.15
CA VAL A 18 5.86 -1.15 1.91
C VAL A 18 5.33 -0.57 3.23
N LEU A 19 5.12 0.73 3.23
CA LEU A 19 4.46 1.46 4.32
C LEU A 19 3.14 2.06 3.84
N MET A 20 2.10 1.88 4.64
CA MET A 20 0.82 2.57 4.52
C MET A 20 0.74 3.68 5.56
N CYS A 21 0.63 4.93 5.13
CA CYS A 21 0.69 6.09 6.00
C CYS A 21 -0.63 6.84 6.02
N GLN A 22 -1.16 7.10 7.22
CA GLN A 22 -2.29 7.99 7.43
C GLN A 22 -1.80 9.41 7.70
N HIS A 23 -2.43 10.39 7.08
CA HIS A 23 -2.08 11.81 7.21
C HIS A 23 -3.10 12.59 8.05
N GLU A 24 -2.67 13.70 8.64
CA GLU A 24 -3.53 14.61 9.40
C GLU A 24 -4.69 15.19 8.56
N ASN A 25 -4.45 15.42 7.27
CA ASN A 25 -5.47 15.88 6.32
C ASN A 25 -6.46 14.78 5.90
N GLY A 26 -6.38 13.60 6.50
CA GLY A 26 -7.28 12.48 6.25
C GLY A 26 -6.98 11.66 4.99
N SER A 27 -5.94 11.99 4.22
CA SER A 27 -5.49 11.13 3.14
C SER A 27 -4.70 9.93 3.65
N VAL A 28 -4.62 8.89 2.84
CA VAL A 28 -3.75 7.73 3.04
C VAL A 28 -2.75 7.68 1.88
N SER A 29 -1.48 7.39 2.18
CA SER A 29 -0.47 7.16 1.17
C SER A 29 0.17 5.79 1.29
N ILE A 30 0.65 5.30 0.14
CA ILE A 30 1.50 4.13 0.06
C ILE A 30 2.90 4.56 -0.35
N ARG A 31 3.88 4.06 0.41
CA ARG A 31 5.29 4.30 0.17
C ARG A 31 6.03 2.98 0.00
N VAL A 32 6.81 2.88 -1.05
CA VAL A 32 7.55 1.66 -1.39
C VAL A 32 9.02 1.91 -1.14
N ARG A 33 9.69 0.95 -0.52
CA ARG A 33 11.13 1.05 -0.24
C ARG A 33 11.91 1.22 -1.53
N ARG A 34 12.81 2.20 -1.55
CA ARG A 34 13.76 2.40 -2.64
C ARG A 34 14.73 1.21 -2.70
N ARG A 35 15.00 0.73 -3.91
CA ARG A 35 16.07 -0.26 -4.12
C ARG A 35 17.40 0.40 -3.74
N ASN A 36 18.14 -0.21 -2.82
CA ASN A 36 19.36 0.39 -2.31
C ASN A 36 20.41 0.36 -3.41
N ASN A 37 20.65 1.49 -4.07
CA ASN A 37 21.83 1.79 -4.86
C ASN A 37 21.89 3.33 -4.99
N ALA A 38 22.81 3.92 -4.24
CA ALA A 38 23.08 5.36 -4.12
C ALA A 38 21.94 6.22 -3.55
N VAL A 39 22.12 6.64 -2.29
CA VAL A 39 21.51 7.86 -1.75
C VAL A 39 21.97 9.02 -2.64
N THR A 40 21.07 9.51 -3.50
CA THR A 40 21.25 10.80 -4.18
C THR A 40 20.53 11.84 -3.32
N THR A 41 21.11 12.19 -2.18
CA THR A 41 20.79 13.48 -1.58
C THR A 41 21.36 14.54 -2.52
N PRO A 42 20.55 15.47 -3.06
CA PRO A 42 21.09 16.65 -3.70
C PRO A 42 21.71 17.48 -2.57
N ALA A 43 23.00 17.30 -2.31
CA ALA A 43 23.72 18.23 -1.47
C ALA A 43 23.63 19.61 -2.13
N PRO A 44 23.30 20.68 -1.36
CA PRO A 44 23.34 22.02 -1.90
C PRO A 44 24.75 22.30 -2.40
N GLU A 45 24.86 22.88 -3.59
CA GLU A 45 26.13 23.26 -4.21
C GLU A 45 26.96 24.10 -3.22
N GLY A 46 27.95 23.45 -2.60
CA GLY A 46 28.69 24.02 -1.49
C GLY A 46 29.93 23.18 -1.19
N HIS A 47 30.98 23.42 -1.97
CA HIS A 47 32.41 23.22 -1.64
C HIS A 47 32.77 21.98 -0.81
N GLY A 48 33.06 20.88 -1.51
CA GLY A 48 33.64 19.67 -0.92
C GLY A 48 33.65 18.51 -1.90
N ALA A 49 34.19 18.73 -3.10
CA ALA A 49 34.32 17.70 -4.11
C ALA A 49 35.47 16.75 -3.74
N PHE A 50 35.20 15.45 -3.85
CA PHE A 50 36.13 14.32 -3.69
C PHE A 50 36.63 14.05 -2.26
N ASP A 51 35.75 13.52 -1.41
CA ASP A 51 36.22 12.56 -0.40
C ASP A 51 36.04 11.15 -0.99
N ASP A 52 37.16 10.55 -1.39
CA ASP A 52 37.28 9.20 -1.99
C ASP A 52 37.17 8.10 -0.91
N THR A 53 36.46 8.39 0.18
CA THR A 53 36.12 7.40 1.20
C THR A 53 34.99 6.55 0.64
N PRO A 54 35.10 5.20 0.63
CA PRO A 54 34.01 4.35 0.19
C PRO A 54 32.82 4.72 1.07
N THR A 55 31.80 5.31 0.45
CA THR A 55 30.62 5.82 1.13
C THR A 55 30.14 4.66 1.97
N GLN A 56 30.27 4.76 3.30
CA GLN A 56 29.79 3.72 4.21
C GLN A 56 28.42 3.35 3.69
N LEU A 57 28.19 2.07 3.38
CA LEU A 57 26.90 1.58 2.91
C LEU A 57 25.85 2.20 3.82
N SER A 58 25.20 3.26 3.33
CA SER A 58 24.29 4.02 4.15
C SER A 58 23.18 3.05 4.49
N MET A 59 23.06 2.70 5.77
CA MET A 59 21.98 1.83 6.26
C MET A 59 20.63 2.56 6.23
N GLU A 60 20.57 3.74 5.61
CA GLU A 60 19.36 4.53 5.45
C GLU A 60 18.36 3.79 4.56
N VAL A 61 17.20 3.48 5.14
CA VAL A 61 16.08 2.91 4.41
C VAL A 61 15.19 4.05 3.94
N ALA A 62 15.21 4.33 2.63
CA ALA A 62 14.34 5.32 2.02
C ALA A 62 13.05 4.68 1.48
N TYR A 63 11.93 5.40 1.59
CA TYR A 63 10.63 5.00 1.07
C TYR A 63 10.05 6.11 0.19
N ASP A 64 9.80 5.79 -1.08
CA ASP A 64 9.27 6.72 -2.07
C ASP A 64 7.75 6.70 -2.07
N LEU A 65 7.13 7.88 -2.11
CA LEU A 65 5.69 8.01 -2.28
C LEU A 65 5.26 7.50 -3.66
N ARG A 66 4.35 6.52 -3.70
CA ARG A 66 3.86 5.92 -4.96
C ARG A 66 2.42 6.30 -5.28
N CYS A 67 1.58 6.43 -4.26
CA CYS A 67 0.20 6.88 -4.43
C CYS A 67 -0.30 7.47 -3.12
N GLN A 68 -1.21 8.43 -3.23
CA GLN A 68 -1.89 9.07 -2.12
C GLN A 68 -3.35 9.25 -2.51
N SER A 69 -4.25 8.94 -1.58
CA SER A 69 -5.67 9.20 -1.74
C SER A 69 -5.95 10.70 -1.71
N ASP A 70 -7.13 11.10 -2.16
CA ASP A 70 -7.58 12.47 -1.96
C ASP A 70 -7.66 12.79 -0.46
N PRO A 71 -7.27 14.01 -0.05
CA PRO A 71 -7.50 14.47 1.32
C PRO A 71 -8.99 14.46 1.63
N LEU A 72 -9.34 13.92 2.80
CA LEU A 72 -10.69 14.12 3.31
C LEU A 72 -10.83 15.60 3.68
N ARG A 73 -12.02 16.18 3.48
CA ARG A 73 -12.33 17.52 4.00
C ARG A 73 -12.42 17.46 5.53
N VAL A 74 -11.26 17.38 6.17
CA VAL A 74 -11.12 17.32 7.62
C VAL A 74 -11.52 18.68 8.17
N THR A 75 -12.53 18.69 9.04
CA THR A 75 -12.95 19.89 9.76
C THR A 75 -12.68 19.70 11.25
N ARG A 76 -12.87 20.75 12.06
CA ARG A 76 -12.80 20.62 13.53
C ARG A 76 -13.66 19.47 14.06
N HIS A 77 -14.78 19.19 13.42
CA HIS A 77 -15.77 18.19 13.82
C HIS A 77 -15.69 16.87 13.04
N ASN A 78 -14.80 16.78 12.04
CA ASN A 78 -14.65 15.62 11.18
C ASN A 78 -13.16 15.29 11.01
N LYS A 79 -12.60 14.53 11.95
CA LYS A 79 -11.19 14.12 12.00
C LYS A 79 -11.07 12.60 11.93
N LEU A 80 -9.88 12.10 11.62
CA LEU A 80 -9.60 10.66 11.74
C LEU A 80 -9.06 10.33 13.13
N TYR A 81 -9.48 9.20 13.71
CA TYR A 81 -8.99 8.72 15.00
C TYR A 81 -8.08 7.50 14.92
N GLY A 82 -8.24 6.67 13.89
CA GLY A 82 -7.42 5.48 13.74
C GLY A 82 -7.58 4.82 12.40
N ALA A 83 -6.73 3.84 12.14
CA ALA A 83 -6.74 3.05 10.94
C ALA A 83 -6.40 1.59 11.25
N ALA A 84 -6.90 0.67 10.41
CA ALA A 84 -6.49 -0.73 10.44
C ALA A 84 -6.37 -1.29 9.03
N LEU A 85 -5.27 -2.00 8.78
CA LEU A 85 -4.96 -2.64 7.50
C LEU A 85 -5.56 -4.06 7.48
N CYS A 86 -6.05 -4.51 6.33
CA CYS A 86 -6.46 -5.90 6.14
C CYS A 86 -5.24 -6.81 6.24
N PRO A 87 -5.21 -7.77 7.19
CA PRO A 87 -4.02 -8.56 7.48
C PRO A 87 -3.76 -9.67 6.44
N VAL A 88 -4.70 -9.90 5.53
CA VAL A 88 -4.60 -10.93 4.48
C VAL A 88 -4.15 -10.34 3.16
N SER A 89 -4.83 -9.29 2.70
CA SER A 89 -4.56 -8.71 1.40
C SER A 89 -3.61 -7.52 1.45
N GLU A 90 -3.54 -6.80 2.57
CA GLU A 90 -2.79 -5.54 2.75
C GLU A 90 -3.04 -4.45 1.68
N LYS A 91 -4.03 -4.67 0.81
CA LYS A 91 -4.51 -3.70 -0.18
C LYS A 91 -5.65 -2.84 0.36
N MET A 92 -6.31 -3.26 1.44
CA MET A 92 -7.43 -2.55 2.03
C MET A 92 -7.09 -1.97 3.39
N ILE A 93 -7.51 -0.73 3.65
CA ILE A 93 -7.37 -0.04 4.92
C ILE A 93 -8.72 0.56 5.35
N ALA A 94 -9.09 0.33 6.61
CA ALA A 94 -10.25 0.94 7.25
C ALA A 94 -9.81 2.15 8.07
N LEU A 95 -10.54 3.26 8.00
CA LEU A 95 -10.29 4.50 8.73
C LEU A 95 -11.48 4.82 9.63
N ILE A 96 -11.23 5.19 10.88
CA ILE A 96 -12.25 5.71 11.81
C ILE A 96 -12.35 7.22 11.66
N MET A 97 -13.55 7.71 11.34
CA MET A 97 -13.92 9.12 11.40
C MET A 97 -14.40 9.51 12.81
N SER A 98 -14.33 10.79 13.14
CA SER A 98 -14.70 11.28 14.47
C SER A 98 -16.19 11.23 14.78
N ASP A 99 -17.02 11.12 13.76
CA ASP A 99 -18.45 10.85 13.87
C ASP A 99 -18.77 9.36 13.89
N SER A 100 -17.77 8.51 14.14
CA SER A 100 -17.93 7.05 14.27
C SER A 100 -18.43 6.41 12.98
N ARG A 101 -17.89 6.85 11.84
CA ARG A 101 -18.03 6.14 10.57
C ARG A 101 -16.72 5.43 10.24
N LEU A 102 -16.83 4.27 9.63
CA LEU A 102 -15.68 3.55 9.06
C LEU A 102 -15.64 3.77 7.55
N MET A 103 -14.51 4.23 7.03
CA MET A 103 -14.27 4.33 5.59
C MET A 103 -13.29 3.25 5.17
N PHE A 104 -13.62 2.51 4.11
CA PHE A 104 -12.78 1.45 3.55
C PHE A 104 -12.16 1.92 2.25
N TRP A 105 -10.83 1.95 2.23
CA TRP A 105 -10.05 2.31 1.05
C TRP A 105 -9.33 1.08 0.52
N GLU A 106 -9.42 0.85 -0.78
CA GLU A 106 -8.71 -0.20 -1.50
C GLU A 106 -7.67 0.40 -2.44
N LEU A 107 -6.46 -0.15 -2.39
CA LEU A 107 -5.40 0.12 -3.35
C LEU A 107 -5.58 -0.78 -4.57
N THR A 108 -5.53 -0.17 -5.75
CA THR A 108 -5.61 -0.87 -7.04
C THR A 108 -4.42 -0.49 -7.93
N GLY A 109 -3.96 -1.44 -8.73
CA GLY A 109 -2.97 -1.22 -9.78
C GLY A 109 -3.62 -1.06 -11.15
N VAL A 110 -3.39 0.08 -11.81
CA VAL A 110 -3.87 0.36 -13.16
C VAL A 110 -2.68 0.36 -14.11
N GLN A 111 -2.74 -0.45 -15.18
CA GLN A 111 -1.74 -0.38 -16.24
C GLN A 111 -1.91 0.92 -17.03
N PRO A 112 -0.84 1.70 -17.22
CA PRO A 112 -0.91 2.93 -17.99
C PRO A 112 -1.13 2.58 -19.47
N THR A 113 -2.26 3.03 -20.02
CA THR A 113 -2.56 2.95 -21.44
C THR A 113 -1.80 4.03 -22.20
N GLY A 114 -0.49 3.84 -22.42
CA GLY A 114 0.33 4.61 -23.37
C GLY A 114 0.81 6.01 -22.95
N HIS A 115 2.09 6.27 -23.25
CA HIS A 115 2.75 7.58 -23.44
C HIS A 115 2.83 8.64 -22.33
N GLU A 116 2.89 8.26 -21.05
CA GLU A 116 3.37 9.18 -20.00
C GLU A 116 4.63 8.61 -19.35
N HIS A 117 5.80 9.17 -19.70
CA HIS A 117 7.08 8.82 -19.10
C HIS A 117 7.16 9.35 -17.66
N SER A 118 6.57 8.63 -16.71
CA SER A 118 6.91 8.82 -15.30
C SER A 118 8.27 8.18 -15.02
N VAL A 119 9.25 8.99 -14.64
CA VAL A 119 10.66 8.58 -14.47
C VAL A 119 10.88 7.69 -13.25
N LEU A 120 9.83 7.33 -12.49
CA LEU A 120 9.94 6.49 -11.30
C LEU A 120 8.93 5.31 -11.27
N SER A 121 9.55 4.14 -11.16
CA SER A 121 9.14 2.76 -10.85
C SER A 121 8.31 1.95 -11.86
N PRO A 122 8.85 0.81 -12.33
CA PRO A 122 8.05 -0.32 -12.78
C PRO A 122 7.53 -1.08 -11.56
N LEU A 123 6.23 -1.40 -11.56
CA LEU A 123 5.58 -2.24 -10.58
C LEU A 123 4.83 -3.36 -11.31
N LEU A 124 5.43 -4.56 -11.32
CA LEU A 124 4.84 -5.89 -11.08
C LEU A 124 5.91 -6.96 -11.35
N SER A 125 5.75 -8.15 -10.76
CA SER A 125 6.72 -9.25 -10.56
C SER A 125 7.65 -9.60 -11.76
N PRO A 126 8.89 -10.06 -11.52
CA PRO A 126 9.70 -10.69 -12.57
C PRO A 126 8.96 -11.93 -13.08
N GLY A 127 8.63 -11.98 -14.38
CA GLY A 127 8.07 -13.16 -15.04
C GLY A 127 6.72 -12.99 -15.73
N TRP A 128 6.05 -11.84 -15.65
CA TRP A 128 4.87 -11.55 -16.49
C TRP A 128 5.24 -10.62 -17.65
N ASP A 129 6.17 -11.06 -18.50
CA ASP A 129 6.33 -10.45 -19.82
C ASP A 129 5.49 -11.26 -20.80
N GLY A 130 4.30 -10.74 -21.13
CA GLY A 130 3.44 -11.27 -22.19
C GLY A 130 4.02 -11.06 -23.59
N LYS A 131 5.32 -10.88 -23.74
CA LYS A 131 6.01 -10.94 -25.02
C LYS A 131 6.07 -12.40 -25.47
N ARG A 132 5.03 -12.73 -26.23
CA ARG A 132 4.90 -13.88 -27.11
C ARG A 132 6.27 -14.20 -27.76
N PRO A 133 6.90 -15.36 -27.49
CA PRO A 133 7.91 -15.85 -28.41
C PRO A 133 7.23 -16.03 -29.77
N ASP A 134 7.87 -15.50 -30.81
CA ASP A 134 7.39 -15.61 -32.19
C ASP A 134 7.02 -17.06 -32.50
N ASN A 135 5.87 -17.22 -33.14
CA ASN A 135 5.27 -18.49 -33.54
C ASN A 135 6.31 -19.45 -34.14
N THR A 136 6.78 -20.41 -33.35
CA THR A 136 7.14 -21.75 -33.84
C THR A 136 6.79 -22.78 -32.76
N ALA A 137 6.09 -23.81 -33.23
CA ALA A 137 5.46 -24.91 -32.51
C ALA A 137 6.17 -25.42 -31.23
N ASP A 138 5.45 -25.44 -30.11
CA ASP A 138 4.95 -26.67 -29.47
C ASP A 138 4.09 -26.27 -28.26
N VAL A 139 2.93 -26.89 -28.10
CA VAL A 139 1.98 -26.58 -27.01
C VAL A 139 2.58 -27.05 -25.68
N LEU A 140 3.37 -26.20 -25.03
CA LEU A 140 3.74 -26.38 -23.64
C LEU A 140 2.70 -25.71 -22.76
N PHE A 141 2.07 -26.50 -21.88
CA PHE A 141 1.29 -25.96 -20.78
C PHE A 141 2.18 -25.05 -19.90
N PRO A 142 1.61 -23.98 -19.33
CA PRO A 142 0.20 -23.62 -19.38
C PRO A 142 -0.17 -22.77 -20.60
N LEU A 143 -1.40 -22.97 -21.08
CA LEU A 143 -2.04 -22.11 -22.07
C LEU A 143 -1.98 -20.64 -21.62
N ASN A 144 -1.28 -19.80 -22.39
CA ASN A 144 -1.21 -18.37 -22.16
C ASN A 144 -2.60 -17.75 -22.33
N SER A 145 -3.27 -17.47 -21.22
CA SER A 145 -4.53 -16.71 -21.23
C SER A 145 -4.23 -15.22 -21.39
N SER A 146 -4.97 -14.54 -22.26
CA SER A 146 -4.94 -13.08 -22.38
C SER A 146 -5.69 -12.38 -21.22
N ILE A 147 -6.24 -13.14 -20.27
CA ILE A 147 -6.95 -12.62 -19.11
C ILE A 147 -5.92 -12.12 -18.08
N PRO A 148 -6.02 -10.88 -17.59
CA PRO A 148 -5.16 -10.40 -16.52
C PRO A 148 -5.33 -11.25 -15.27
N HIS A 149 -4.23 -11.56 -14.56
CA HIS A 149 -4.32 -12.31 -13.31
C HIS A 149 -5.08 -11.48 -12.24
N PRO A 150 -5.84 -12.15 -11.35
CA PRO A 150 -6.55 -11.45 -10.29
C PRO A 150 -5.57 -10.83 -9.29
N GLN A 151 -5.75 -9.54 -8.98
CA GLN A 151 -4.97 -8.82 -7.98
C GLN A 151 -5.69 -8.86 -6.62
N LEU A 152 -5.37 -9.87 -5.82
CA LEU A 152 -6.06 -10.14 -4.56
C LEU A 152 -5.35 -9.51 -3.37
N ALA A 153 -4.04 -9.33 -3.47
CA ALA A 153 -3.21 -8.82 -2.39
C ALA A 153 -2.17 -7.80 -2.88
N LEU A 154 -1.54 -7.10 -1.93
CA LEU A 154 -0.48 -6.13 -2.18
C LEU A 154 0.70 -6.74 -2.95
N ALA A 155 0.99 -8.02 -2.69
CA ALA A 155 2.00 -8.77 -3.42
C ALA A 155 1.69 -8.92 -4.93
N ASP A 156 0.41 -8.90 -5.32
CA ASP A 156 -0.04 -8.99 -6.71
C ASP A 156 -0.06 -7.64 -7.42
N ILE A 157 0.20 -6.54 -6.70
CA ILE A 157 0.15 -5.15 -7.20
C ILE A 157 1.57 -4.55 -7.25
N ILE A 158 2.44 -4.95 -6.32
CA ILE A 158 3.78 -4.39 -6.14
C ILE A 158 4.82 -5.49 -6.26
N GLY A 159 5.82 -5.27 -7.12
CA GLY A 159 6.95 -6.18 -7.30
C GLY A 159 7.90 -6.21 -6.11
N THR A 160 8.77 -7.22 -6.05
CA THR A 160 9.83 -7.33 -5.04
C THR A 160 10.90 -6.25 -5.19
N SER A 161 11.31 -5.67 -4.06
CA SER A 161 12.46 -4.75 -3.97
C SER A 161 13.81 -5.45 -4.19
N GLN A 162 13.88 -6.77 -3.95
CA GLN A 162 15.13 -7.53 -3.84
C GLN A 162 15.58 -8.27 -5.11
N THR A 163 14.80 -8.27 -6.19
CA THR A 163 15.13 -9.05 -7.41
C THR A 163 15.34 -8.15 -8.62
N SER A 164 16.61 -7.85 -8.91
CA SER A 164 17.23 -7.91 -10.25
C SER A 164 18.60 -7.23 -10.20
N GLU A 165 19.67 -7.96 -10.53
CA GLU A 165 21.01 -7.39 -10.77
C GLU A 165 21.04 -6.53 -12.06
N TYR A 166 20.01 -6.66 -12.90
CA TYR A 166 19.87 -5.99 -14.20
C TYR A 166 18.69 -5.01 -14.18
N GLY A 167 18.91 -3.80 -13.66
CA GLY A 167 17.98 -2.67 -13.82
C GLY A 167 16.55 -2.88 -13.31
N PRO A 168 15.66 -1.90 -13.49
CA PRO A 168 14.28 -2.00 -13.05
C PRO A 168 13.44 -2.83 -14.05
N THR A 169 13.34 -4.15 -13.81
CA THR A 169 12.48 -5.06 -14.61
C THR A 169 11.09 -5.16 -13.98
N GLY A 170 10.07 -4.64 -14.68
CA GLY A 170 8.67 -4.81 -14.33
C GLY A 170 7.78 -4.00 -15.27
N THR A 171 6.48 -4.30 -15.31
CA THR A 171 5.54 -3.47 -16.05
C THR A 171 5.29 -2.17 -15.29
N PRO A 172 5.15 -1.02 -15.96
CA PRO A 172 4.73 0.19 -15.26
C PRO A 172 3.28 0.01 -14.79
N VAL A 173 3.01 0.36 -13.53
CA VAL A 173 1.66 0.37 -12.95
C VAL A 173 1.47 1.66 -12.17
N GLN A 174 0.34 2.31 -12.42
CA GLN A 174 -0.13 3.45 -11.67
C GLN A 174 -1.01 2.94 -10.52
N LEU A 175 -0.68 3.34 -9.31
CA LEU A 175 -1.46 2.98 -8.13
C LEU A 175 -2.56 4.01 -7.89
N LYS A 176 -3.73 3.56 -7.46
CA LYS A 176 -4.86 4.42 -7.09
C LYS A 176 -5.58 3.87 -5.87
N PHE A 177 -5.93 4.77 -4.94
CA PHE A 177 -6.85 4.47 -3.86
C PHE A 177 -8.30 4.70 -4.30
N LEU A 178 -9.16 3.74 -3.98
CA LEU A 178 -10.60 3.78 -4.22
C LEU A 178 -11.30 3.65 -2.86
N LEU A 179 -12.25 4.55 -2.58
CA LEU A 179 -13.15 4.39 -1.44
C LEU A 179 -14.20 3.34 -1.82
N THR A 180 -14.14 2.16 -1.22
CA THR A 180 -14.97 1.00 -1.58
C THR A 180 -16.12 0.76 -0.62
N GLY A 181 -16.07 1.32 0.59
CA GLY A 181 -17.12 1.12 1.58
C GLY A 181 -17.20 2.24 2.62
N LEU A 182 -18.40 2.36 3.20
CA LEU A 182 -18.68 3.22 4.33
C LEU A 182 -19.63 2.48 5.28
N THR A 183 -19.21 2.24 6.52
CA THR A 183 -20.09 1.69 7.56
C THR A 183 -20.44 2.79 8.56
N SER A 184 -21.73 2.95 8.79
CA SER A 184 -22.31 3.87 9.77
C SER A 184 -23.20 3.10 10.76
N GLY A 185 -23.65 3.76 11.83
CA GLY A 185 -24.50 3.11 12.84
C GLY A 185 -23.74 2.22 13.84
N ILE A 186 -22.40 2.28 13.82
CA ILE A 186 -21.57 1.72 14.89
C ILE A 186 -21.67 2.61 16.15
N SER A 187 -21.25 2.06 17.29
CA SER A 187 -21.31 2.76 18.57
C SER A 187 -20.65 4.14 18.52
N SER A 188 -21.23 5.13 19.19
CA SER A 188 -20.72 6.49 19.16
C SER A 188 -19.34 6.59 19.82
N HIS A 189 -18.51 7.48 19.26
CA HIS A 189 -17.17 7.80 19.70
C HIS A 189 -16.23 6.57 19.77
N VAL A 190 -16.09 5.88 18.62
CA VAL A 190 -15.02 4.90 18.45
C VAL A 190 -13.66 5.58 18.52
N ALA A 191 -12.80 5.07 19.39
CA ALA A 191 -11.46 5.60 19.65
C ALA A 191 -10.34 4.70 19.10
N VAL A 192 -10.57 3.39 19.01
CA VAL A 192 -9.57 2.43 18.56
C VAL A 192 -10.20 1.38 17.66
N ILE A 193 -9.43 0.91 16.69
CA ILE A 193 -9.78 -0.12 15.72
C ILE A 193 -8.64 -1.15 15.64
N LYS A 194 -9.00 -2.43 15.58
CA LYS A 194 -8.06 -3.51 15.28
C LYS A 194 -8.73 -4.54 14.38
N MET A 195 -8.00 -4.99 13.36
CA MET A 195 -8.42 -6.13 12.56
C MET A 195 -8.11 -7.44 13.28
N CYS A 196 -8.80 -8.50 12.85
CA CYS A 196 -8.47 -9.88 13.18
C CYS A 196 -6.98 -10.19 12.96
N PRO A 197 -6.46 -11.25 13.62
CA PRO A 197 -5.10 -11.71 13.38
C PRO A 197 -4.86 -12.13 11.92
N PRO A 198 -3.60 -12.36 11.53
CA PRO A 198 -3.27 -12.76 10.16
C PRO A 198 -3.81 -14.14 9.83
N LEU A 199 -4.10 -14.36 8.55
CA LEU A 199 -4.42 -15.68 8.05
C LEU A 199 -3.14 -16.55 8.03
N THR A 200 -3.24 -17.74 8.61
CA THR A 200 -2.16 -18.72 8.73
C THR A 200 -2.72 -20.12 8.49
N ASN A 201 -1.84 -21.10 8.23
CA ASN A 201 -2.25 -22.51 8.11
C ASN A 201 -2.90 -23.06 9.38
N ARG A 202 -2.70 -22.42 10.55
CA ARG A 202 -3.27 -22.90 11.83
C ARG A 202 -4.67 -22.38 12.11
N ASN A 203 -5.06 -21.26 11.52
CA ASN A 203 -6.35 -20.63 11.79
C ASN A 203 -7.25 -20.55 10.55
N ILE A 204 -6.84 -21.10 9.40
CA ILE A 204 -7.57 -21.03 8.13
C ILE A 204 -9.01 -21.54 8.24
N ASP A 205 -9.24 -22.63 8.97
CA ASP A 205 -10.57 -23.23 9.12
C ASP A 205 -11.53 -22.41 9.99
N THR A 206 -10.97 -21.55 10.85
CA THR A 206 -11.73 -20.73 11.81
C THR A 206 -11.66 -19.24 11.50
N TYR A 207 -10.94 -18.86 10.45
CA TYR A 207 -10.66 -17.47 10.15
C TYR A 207 -11.93 -16.75 9.73
N GLN A 208 -12.16 -15.57 10.33
CA GLN A 208 -13.23 -14.67 9.94
C GLN A 208 -12.67 -13.26 9.83
N PRO A 209 -13.07 -12.48 8.80
CA PRO A 209 -12.61 -11.10 8.61
C PRO A 209 -13.34 -10.16 9.58
N ILE A 210 -13.08 -10.34 10.88
CA ILE A 210 -13.68 -9.53 11.95
C ILE A 210 -12.78 -8.34 12.29
N MET A 211 -13.41 -7.31 12.82
CA MET A 211 -12.81 -6.07 13.28
C MET A 211 -13.37 -5.72 14.65
N ALA A 212 -12.49 -5.35 15.58
CA ALA A 212 -12.85 -4.86 16.89
C ALA A 212 -12.75 -3.34 16.96
N LEU A 213 -13.79 -2.71 17.49
CA LEU A 213 -13.90 -1.26 17.70
C LEU A 213 -14.03 -1.01 19.20
N GLY A 214 -13.13 -0.21 19.76
CA GLY A 214 -13.21 0.22 21.16
C GLY A 214 -13.74 1.64 21.25
N THR A 215 -14.72 1.87 22.12
CA THR A 215 -15.30 3.19 22.36
C THR A 215 -14.75 3.83 23.63
N HIS A 216 -14.89 5.15 23.74
CA HIS A 216 -14.56 5.90 24.97
C HIS A 216 -15.36 5.44 26.21
N SER A 217 -16.53 4.81 26.02
CA SER A 217 -17.36 4.29 27.10
C SER A 217 -16.85 2.95 27.66
N GLY A 218 -15.78 2.41 27.09
CA GLY A 218 -15.23 1.09 27.44
C GLY A 218 -15.95 -0.08 26.79
N CYS A 219 -16.83 0.16 25.81
CA CYS A 219 -17.49 -0.91 25.06
C CYS A 219 -16.59 -1.39 23.92
N ILE A 220 -16.67 -2.69 23.61
CA ILE A 220 -16.03 -3.29 22.44
C ILE A 220 -17.15 -3.79 21.52
N GLN A 221 -17.14 -3.31 20.28
CA GLN A 221 -18.02 -3.79 19.22
C GLN A 221 -17.19 -4.64 18.26
N ILE A 222 -17.68 -5.84 17.96
CA ILE A 222 -17.09 -6.73 16.95
C ILE A 222 -17.96 -6.63 15.71
N VAL A 223 -17.33 -6.36 14.57
CA VAL A 223 -17.98 -6.22 13.27
C VAL A 223 -17.34 -7.22 12.31
N ASN A 224 -18.14 -8.00 11.60
CA ASN A 224 -17.70 -8.76 10.46
C ASN A 224 -17.60 -7.83 9.25
N VAL A 225 -16.39 -7.65 8.73
CA VAL A 225 -16.10 -6.68 7.67
C VAL A 225 -16.63 -7.12 6.31
N ASP A 226 -16.81 -8.43 6.11
CA ASP A 226 -17.33 -8.99 4.86
C ASP A 226 -18.85 -8.82 4.79
N SER A 227 -19.57 -9.11 5.88
CA SER A 227 -21.03 -8.96 5.93
C SER A 227 -21.51 -7.56 6.36
N GLY A 228 -20.63 -6.75 6.96
CA GLY A 228 -20.97 -5.45 7.55
C GLY A 228 -21.85 -5.53 8.79
N GLN A 229 -21.91 -6.69 9.46
CA GLN A 229 -22.74 -6.94 10.66
C GLN A 229 -21.93 -6.86 11.94
#